data_AF-A0A8K0W2K4-F1
#
_entry.id   AF-A0A8K0W2K4-F1
#
_cell.length_a   1.000
_cell.length_b   1.000
_cell.length_c   1.000
_cell.angle_alpha   90.00
_cell.angle_beta   90.00
_cell.angle_gamma   90.00
#
_symmetry.space_group_name_H-M   'P 1'
#
loop_
_entity.id
_entity.type
_entity.pdbx_description
1 polymer ?
#
loop_
_entity_poly.entity_id
_entity_poly.type
_entity_poly.pdbx_seq_one_letter_code
_entity_poly.pdbx_strand_id
1 'polypeptide(L)'
;MLRVGYYQAHQSSSRDSGNDHKAQHEPAHTRHCFDYLRQSIMCAADATLEPVVQELGGITGWSVERVCRRFEQLSAWVAEWRDEHPGEPR
;
A
#
# COMPACT_ATOMS: atom_id res chain seq x y z
N MET A 1 1.91 -4.57 -11.02
CA MET A 1 0.72 -5.42 -11.29
C MET A 1 -0.56 -4.84 -10.70
N LEU A 2 -0.63 -4.51 -9.40
CA LEU A 2 -1.84 -3.94 -8.76
C LEU A 2 -2.40 -2.69 -9.47
N ARG A 3 -1.52 -1.77 -9.86
CA ARG A 3 -1.89 -0.53 -10.54
C ARG A 3 -2.60 -0.76 -11.88
N VAL A 4 -2.16 -1.76 -12.65
CA VAL A 4 -2.76 -2.10 -13.96
C VAL A 4 -4.16 -2.68 -13.76
N GLY A 5 -4.32 -3.61 -12.81
CA GLY A 5 -5.64 -4.19 -12.50
C GLY A 5 -6.64 -3.15 -11.99
N TYR A 6 -6.21 -2.22 -11.13
CA TYR A 6 -7.07 -1.13 -10.64
C TYR A 6 -7.61 -0.25 -11.78
N TYR A 7 -6.74 0.19 -12.69
CA TYR A 7 -7.18 1.06 -13.80
C TYR A 7 -8.07 0.33 -14.81
N GLN A 8 -7.88 -0.97 -15.02
CA GLN A 8 -8.76 -1.76 -15.90
C GLN A 8 -10.18 -1.90 -15.30
N ALA A 9 -10.28 -2.16 -14.00
CA ALA A 9 -11.56 -2.24 -13.29
C ALA A 9 -12.29 -0.89 -13.24
N HIS A 10 -11.54 0.22 -13.19
CA HIS A 10 -12.12 1.57 -13.18
C HIS A 10 -12.56 2.03 -14.58
N GLN A 11 -11.85 1.65 -15.64
CA GLN A 11 -12.17 2.06 -17.03
C GLN A 11 -13.31 1.24 -17.67
N SER A 12 -13.56 0.02 -17.21
CA SER A 12 -14.67 -0.81 -17.70
C SER A 12 -16.04 -0.21 -17.34
N SER A 13 -16.14 0.51 -16.21
CA SER A 13 -17.38 1.16 -15.77
C SER A 13 -17.80 2.36 -16.66
N SER A 14 -16.88 2.94 -17.43
CA SER A 14 -17.15 4.12 -18.28
C SER A 14 -17.45 3.80 -19.76
N ARG A 15 -17.43 2.52 -20.15
CA ARG A 15 -17.56 2.09 -21.56
C ARG A 15 -18.84 1.32 -21.88
N ASP A 16 -19.70 1.05 -20.90
CA ASP A 16 -20.88 0.22 -21.11
C ASP A 16 -22.17 1.06 -21.15
N SER A 17 -22.68 1.26 -22.36
CA SER A 17 -24.03 1.79 -22.65
C SER A 17 -24.89 0.75 -23.37
N GLY A 18 -24.70 -0.55 -23.10
CA GLY A 18 -25.39 -1.61 -23.83
C GLY A 18 -25.73 -2.81 -22.96
N ASN A 19 -26.90 -2.76 -22.31
CA ASN A 19 -27.71 -3.87 -21.78
C ASN A 19 -27.09 -5.29 -21.84
N ASP A 20 -26.25 -5.64 -20.86
CA ASP A 20 -25.85 -7.03 -20.63
C ASP A 20 -25.76 -7.31 -19.10
N HIS A 21 -26.82 -7.91 -18.56
CA HIS A 21 -27.05 -8.10 -17.11
C HIS A 21 -26.00 -9.00 -16.39
N LYS A 22 -25.01 -9.52 -17.10
CA LYS A 22 -23.93 -10.38 -16.56
C LYS A 22 -22.60 -9.64 -16.37
N ALA A 23 -22.39 -8.50 -17.02
CA ALA A 23 -21.14 -7.74 -16.96
C ALA A 23 -21.09 -6.72 -15.81
N GLN A 24 -22.22 -6.42 -15.17
CA GLN A 24 -22.34 -5.34 -14.19
C GLN A 24 -21.87 -5.72 -12.77
N HIS A 25 -21.77 -7.02 -12.46
CA HIS A 25 -21.34 -7.49 -11.15
C HIS A 25 -19.81 -7.46 -10.96
N GLU A 26 -19.04 -7.65 -12.04
CA GLU A 26 -17.58 -7.81 -12.01
C GLU A 26 -16.79 -6.52 -11.68
N PRO A 27 -17.09 -5.35 -12.28
CA PRO A 27 -16.33 -4.12 -12.01
C PRO A 27 -16.57 -3.59 -10.58
N ALA A 28 -17.83 -3.65 -10.12
CA ALA A 28 -18.21 -3.21 -8.78
C ALA A 28 -17.58 -4.08 -7.69
N HIS A 29 -17.63 -5.41 -7.84
CA HIS A 29 -16.99 -6.34 -6.91
C HIS A 29 -15.47 -6.11 -6.85
N THR A 30 -14.83 -5.99 -8.01
CA THR A 30 -13.38 -5.76 -8.10
C THR A 30 -12.95 -4.45 -7.42
N ARG A 31 -13.74 -3.38 -7.54
CA ARG A 31 -13.48 -2.11 -6.87
C ARG A 31 -13.41 -2.26 -5.34
N HIS A 32 -14.38 -2.95 -4.75
CA HIS A 32 -14.39 -3.17 -3.30
C HIS A 32 -13.22 -4.03 -2.83
N CYS A 33 -12.81 -5.02 -3.62
CA CYS A 33 -11.59 -5.80 -3.34
C CYS A 33 -10.34 -4.92 -3.29
N PHE A 34 -10.19 -3.97 -4.22
CA PHE A 34 -9.09 -3.01 -4.17
C PHE A 34 -9.17 -2.06 -2.97
N ASP A 35 -10.37 -1.64 -2.57
CA ASP A 35 -10.56 -0.82 -1.37
C ASP A 35 -10.15 -1.59 -0.10
N TYR A 36 -10.52 -2.87 0.01
CA TYR A 36 -10.10 -3.71 1.14
C TYR A 36 -8.60 -3.98 1.14
N LEU A 37 -7.99 -4.19 -0.02
CA LEU A 37 -6.54 -4.34 -0.12
C LEU A 37 -5.79 -3.06 0.27
N ARG A 38 -6.30 -1.89 -0.15
CA ARG A 38 -5.75 -0.60 0.29
C ARG A 38 -5.85 -0.47 1.81
N GLN A 39 -7.02 -0.75 2.38
CA GLN A 39 -7.24 -0.66 3.83
C GLN A 39 -6.35 -1.62 4.61
N SER A 40 -6.14 -2.85 4.14
CA SER A 40 -5.26 -3.82 4.80
C SER A 40 -3.80 -3.36 4.79
N ILE A 41 -3.31 -2.82 3.67
CA ILE A 41 -1.97 -2.25 3.57
C ILE A 41 -1.82 -1.04 4.50
N MET A 42 -2.80 -0.15 4.56
CA MET A 42 -2.77 1.01 5.47
C MET A 42 -2.76 0.60 6.94
N CYS A 43 -3.54 -0.42 7.30
CA CYS A 43 -3.64 -0.93 8.67
C CYS A 43 -2.36 -1.65 9.11
N ALA A 44 -1.75 -2.40 8.20
CA ALA A 44 -0.51 -3.14 8.44
C ALA A 44 0.76 -2.32 8.10
N ALA A 45 0.63 -1.02 7.84
CA ALA A 45 1.76 -0.17 7.51
C ALA A 45 2.71 -0.07 8.72
N ASP A 46 3.94 -0.52 8.53
CA ASP A 46 4.96 -0.66 9.57
C ASP A 46 6.23 0.06 9.13
N ALA A 47 6.74 0.95 9.99
CA ALA A 47 7.98 1.69 9.79
C ALA A 47 9.05 1.33 10.84
N THR A 48 8.88 0.20 11.52
CA THR A 48 9.82 -0.28 12.53
C THR A 48 11.10 -0.76 11.84
N LEU A 49 12.24 -0.22 12.26
CA LEU A 49 13.55 -0.69 11.81
C LEU A 49 13.92 -1.97 12.55
N GLU A 50 14.36 -2.98 11.81
CA GLU A 50 14.87 -4.20 12.41
C GLU A 50 16.28 -3.98 13.00
N PRO A 51 16.55 -4.50 14.20
CA PRO A 51 17.86 -4.36 14.82
C PRO A 51 18.89 -5.21 14.08
N VAL A 52 20.09 -4.65 13.91
CA VAL A 52 21.24 -5.39 13.38
C VAL A 52 21.81 -6.28 14.47
N VAL A 53 21.91 -7.57 14.17
CA VAL A 53 22.61 -8.57 14.98
C VAL A 53 24.04 -8.67 14.46
N GLN A 54 24.98 -8.24 15.29
CA GLN A 54 26.39 -8.06 14.92
C GLN A 54 27.05 -9.41 14.56
N GLU A 55 26.69 -10.46 15.29
CA GLU A 55 27.18 -11.83 15.11
C GLU A 55 26.73 -12.42 13.77
N LEU A 56 25.59 -11.97 13.23
CA LEU A 56 25.06 -12.38 11.93
C LEU A 56 25.54 -11.47 10.80
N GLY A 57 26.13 -10.31 11.12
CA GLY A 57 26.40 -9.25 10.14
C GLY A 57 25.13 -8.73 9.44
N GLY A 58 23.96 -8.84 10.07
CA GLY A 58 22.66 -8.61 9.41
C GLY A 58 21.48 -8.61 10.36
N ILE A 59 20.27 -8.78 9.81
CA ILE A 59 19.01 -8.83 10.57
C ILE A 59 18.50 -10.28 10.69
N THR A 60 17.73 -10.56 11.74
CA THR A 60 17.12 -11.88 11.95
C THR A 60 15.86 -12.08 11.10
N GLY A 61 15.16 -11.00 10.70
CA GLY A 61 13.86 -11.06 10.04
C GLY A 61 12.69 -11.42 10.97
N TRP A 62 12.95 -11.69 12.25
CA TRP A 62 11.97 -12.26 13.19
C TRP A 62 12.08 -11.64 14.58
N SER A 63 11.00 -11.76 15.36
CA SER A 63 10.96 -11.38 16.79
C SER A 63 11.19 -9.90 17.06
N VAL A 64 10.83 -9.02 16.12
CA VAL A 64 10.81 -7.57 16.31
C VAL A 64 9.39 -7.15 16.66
N GLU A 65 9.21 -6.50 17.81
CA GLU A 65 7.92 -5.93 18.20
C GLU A 65 7.50 -4.87 17.19
N ARG A 66 6.32 -5.04 16.57
CA ARG A 66 5.76 -4.08 15.62
C ARG A 66 4.72 -3.24 16.33
N VAL A 67 4.80 -1.93 16.14
CA VAL A 67 3.89 -0.98 16.79
C VAL A 67 2.93 -0.41 15.76
N CYS A 68 1.63 -0.55 16.01
CA CYS A 68 0.60 0.07 15.19
C CYS A 68 0.68 1.60 15.30
N ARG A 69 0.65 2.29 14.16
CA ARG A 69 0.72 3.75 14.06
C ARG A 69 -0.45 4.28 13.24
N ARG A 70 -0.89 5.51 13.53
CA ARG A 70 -1.91 6.16 12.69
C ARG A 70 -1.33 6.40 11.29
N PHE A 71 -1.95 5.82 10.27
CA PHE A 71 -1.48 5.87 8.89
C PHE A 71 -1.23 7.29 8.36
N GLU A 72 -2.08 8.26 8.75
CA GLU A 72 -1.92 9.66 8.32
C GLU A 72 -0.63 10.30 8.85
N GLN A 73 -0.25 10.00 10.09
CA GLN A 73 1.02 10.50 10.65
C GLN A 73 2.22 9.87 9.94
N LEU A 74 2.14 8.56 9.68
CA LEU A 74 3.18 7.84 8.96
C LEU A 74 3.34 8.41 7.54
N SER A 75 2.23 8.67 6.85
CA SER A 75 2.22 9.22 5.50
C SER A 75 2.81 10.64 5.45
N ALA A 76 2.47 11.50 6.42
CA ALA A 76 3.02 12.85 6.52
C ALA A 76 4.54 12.82 6.76
N TRP A 77 5.00 11.97 7.68
CA TRP A 77 6.43 11.77 7.94
C TRP A 77 7.15 11.27 6.67
N VAL A 78 6.64 10.23 6.00
CA VAL A 78 7.27 9.75 4.75
C VAL A 78 7.31 10.84 3.68
N ALA A 79 6.27 11.68 3.57
CA ALA A 79 6.24 12.76 2.58
C ALA A 79 7.32 13.83 2.85
N GLU A 80 7.51 14.21 4.11
CA GLU A 80 8.58 15.14 4.55
C GLU A 80 9.96 14.62 4.14
N TRP A 81 10.28 13.37 4.48
CA TRP A 81 11.59 12.78 4.22
C TRP A 81 11.82 12.34 2.78
N ARG A 82 10.76 12.24 1.96
CA ARG A 82 10.87 11.90 0.53
C ARG A 82 11.39 13.08 -0.30
N ASP A 83 11.02 14.30 0.10
CA ASP A 83 11.19 15.49 -0.73
C ASP A 83 12.49 16.28 -0.36
N GLU A 84 13.18 15.90 0.72
CA GLU A 84 14.58 16.26 1.04
C GLU A 84 15.49 15.05 0.67
N HIS A 85 16.62 15.12 -0.06
CA HIS A 85 17.90 15.76 0.30
C HIS A 85 18.74 16.14 -0.95
N PRO A 86 19.01 17.43 -1.22
CA PRO A 86 20.25 17.86 -1.82
C PRO A 86 21.27 18.22 -0.71
N GLY A 87 21.94 17.21 -0.12
CA GLY A 87 23.33 17.39 0.33
C GLY A 87 23.68 17.58 1.82
N GLU A 88 22.97 17.03 2.81
CA GLU A 88 23.45 17.08 4.22
C GLU A 88 24.11 15.76 4.67
N PRO A 89 25.37 15.78 5.19
CA PRO A 89 26.04 14.60 5.72
C PRO A 89 25.60 14.30 7.16
N ARG A 90 25.54 12.98 7.47
CA ARG A 90 25.25 12.42 8.80
C ARG A 90 26.34 12.68 9.83
#